data_AF-A0A930RT29-F1
#
_entry.id   AF-A0A930RT29-F1
#
_cell.length_a   1.000
_cell.length_b   1.000
_cell.length_c   1.000
_cell.angle_alpha   90.00
_cell.angle_beta   90.00
_cell.angle_gamma   90.00
#
_symmetry.space_group_name_H-M   'P 1'
#
loop_
_entity.id
_entity.type
_entity.pdbx_description
1 polymer ?
#
loop_
_entity_poly.entity_id
_entity_poly.type
_entity_poly.pdbx_seq_one_letter_code
_entity_poly.pdbx_strand_id
1 'polypeptide(L)' 'MTQHLTADALRKDFLAVFGQEADQTFFSPGRINLIGEHTDYNGGHVFPAAISLGTYGAARKRDDQVLRFYSANFED' A
#
# COMPACT_ATOMS: atom_id res chain seq x y z
N MET A 1 19.51 -5.08 -0.87
CA MET A 1 19.15 -4.23 -2.03
C MET A 1 17.66 -3.95 -1.92
N THR A 2 17.26 -2.70 -1.67
CA THR A 2 15.85 -2.31 -1.73
C THR A 2 15.41 -2.43 -3.19
N GLN A 3 14.57 -3.40 -3.50
CA GLN A 3 13.94 -3.44 -4.82
C GLN A 3 13.03 -2.22 -4.91
N HIS A 4 13.37 -1.28 -5.81
CA HIS A 4 12.50 -0.16 -6.11
C HIS A 4 11.35 -0.67 -6.99
N LEU A 5 10.18 -0.88 -6.40
CA LEU A 5 8.98 -1.21 -7.14
C LEU A 5 8.57 0.00 -7.99
N THR A 6 8.42 -0.20 -9.29
CA THR A 6 7.92 0.84 -10.19
C THR A 6 6.42 0.69 -10.41
N ALA A 7 5.75 1.78 -10.80
CA ALA A 7 4.33 1.73 -11.14
C ALA A 7 4.06 0.75 -12.31
N ASP A 8 4.99 0.61 -13.25
CA ASP A 8 4.87 -0.30 -14.38
C ASP A 8 5.02 -1.76 -13.96
N ALA A 9 5.96 -2.07 -13.06
CA ALA A 9 6.08 -3.41 -12.48
C ALA A 9 4.79 -3.80 -11.74
N LEU A 10 4.26 -2.90 -10.91
CA LEU A 10 3.02 -3.13 -10.18
C LEU A 10 1.80 -3.35 -11.10
N ARG A 11 1.70 -2.59 -12.20
CA ARG A 11 0.64 -2.80 -13.22
C ARG A 11 0.78 -4.14 -13.92
N LYS A 12 2.02 -4.55 -14.25
CA LYS A 12 2.29 -5.84 -14.87
C LYS A 12 1.90 -7.00 -13.93
N ASP A 13 2.24 -6.91 -12.65
CA ASP A 13 1.88 -7.92 -11.66
C ASP A 13 0.36 -7.99 -11.46
N PHE A 14 -0.32 -6.83 -11.40
CA PHE A 14 -1.78 -6.78 -11.34
C PHE A 14 -2.43 -7.47 -12.55
N LEU A 15 -1.92 -7.20 -13.76
CA LEU A 15 -2.39 -7.85 -14.98
C LEU A 15 -2.17 -9.37 -14.93
N ALA A 16 -1.02 -9.83 -14.44
CA ALA A 16 -0.71 -11.25 -14.33
C ALA A 16 -1.64 -11.97 -13.34
N VAL A 17 -1.97 -11.34 -12.20
CA VAL A 17 -2.83 -11.93 -11.16
C VAL A 17 -4.32 -11.88 -11.52
N PHE A 18 -4.79 -10.75 -12.06
CA PHE A 18 -6.23 -10.52 -12.25
C PHE A 18 -6.70 -10.61 -13.70
N GLY A 19 -5.79 -10.70 -14.67
CA GLY A 19 -6.11 -10.78 -16.10
C GLY A 19 -6.76 -9.52 -16.69
N GLN A 20 -6.63 -8.39 -16.00
CA GLN A 20 -7.17 -7.08 -16.39
C GLN A 20 -6.16 -5.99 -16.03
N GLU A 21 -6.13 -4.88 -16.77
CA GLU A 21 -5.29 -3.73 -16.42
C GLU A 21 -5.83 -2.99 -15.20
N ALA A 22 -4.92 -2.47 -14.37
CA ALA A 22 -5.29 -1.60 -13.26
C ALA A 22 -5.68 -0.20 -13.76
N ASP A 23 -6.75 0.39 -13.21
CA ASP A 23 -7.15 1.76 -13.54
C ASP A 23 -6.13 2.76 -12.96
N GLN A 24 -5.68 2.50 -11.73
CA GLN A 24 -4.77 3.39 -11.00
C GLN A 24 -3.80 2.66 -10.09
N THR A 25 -2.68 3.33 -9.81
CA THR A 25 -1.66 2.92 -8.83
C THR A 25 -1.58 3.94 -7.71
N PHE A 26 -1.39 3.47 -6.49
CA PHE A 26 -1.35 4.25 -5.26
C PHE A 26 -0.12 3.90 -4.43
N PHE A 27 0.32 4.83 -3.59
CA PHE A 27 1.33 4.62 -2.57
C PHE A 27 0.84 5.19 -1.24
N SER A 28 0.99 4.40 -0.17
CA SER A 28 0.73 4.82 1.21
C SER A 28 2.00 4.65 2.03
N PRO A 29 2.60 5.72 2.56
CA PRO A 29 3.81 5.61 3.37
C PRO A 29 3.52 4.94 4.71
N GLY A 30 4.52 4.23 5.22
CA GLY A 30 4.61 3.93 6.65
C GLY A 30 4.93 5.20 7.45
N ARG A 31 4.91 5.08 8.78
CA ARG A 31 5.22 6.19 9.68
C ARG A 31 6.06 5.74 10.86
N ILE A 32 6.94 6.62 11.29
CA ILE A 32 7.58 6.55 12.60
C ILE A 32 6.98 7.61 13.50
N ASN A 33 7.05 7.37 14.80
CA ASN A 33 6.79 8.39 15.79
C ASN A 33 8.15 8.98 16.19
N LEU A 34 8.26 10.32 16.19
CA LEU A 34 9.47 10.98 16.70
C LEU A 34 9.40 11.09 18.23
N ILE A 35 8.20 11.38 18.74
CA ILE A 35 7.85 11.45 20.16
C ILE A 35 6.32 11.32 20.35
N GLY A 36 5.89 11.00 21.56
CA GLY A 36 4.49 10.81 21.92
C GLY A 36 4.03 9.36 21.84
N GLU A 37 4.88 8.40 22.22
CA GLU A 37 4.45 7.00 22.31
C GLU A 37 3.39 6.84 23.40
N HIS A 38 2.38 6.02 23.11
CA HIS A 38 1.31 5.69 24.05
C HIS A 38 0.45 6.88 24.52
N THR A 39 0.53 8.04 23.87
CA THR A 39 -0.26 9.23 24.24
C THR A 39 -1.52 9.38 23.40
N ASP A 40 -1.54 8.85 22.17
CA ASP A 40 -2.64 8.94 21.21
C ASP A 40 -3.96 8.41 21.77
N TYR A 41 -3.95 7.23 22.37
CA TYR A 41 -5.14 6.63 22.99
C TYR A 41 -5.44 7.18 24.39
N ASN A 42 -4.65 8.12 24.89
CA ASN A 42 -4.85 8.82 26.17
C ASN A 42 -5.21 10.31 25.99
N GLY A 43 -5.48 10.76 24.76
CA GLY A 43 -5.82 12.15 24.45
C GLY A 43 -4.64 13.13 24.50
N GLY A 44 -3.41 12.61 24.49
CA GLY A 44 -2.20 13.44 24.40
C GLY A 44 -1.82 13.76 22.96
N HIS A 45 -0.81 14.63 22.81
CA HIS A 45 -0.26 14.98 21.50
C HIS A 45 0.75 13.93 21.01
N VAL A 46 0.88 13.81 19.68
CA VAL A 46 1.87 12.96 18.99
C VAL A 46 2.60 13.77 17.94
N PHE A 47 3.84 13.37 17.63
CA PHE A 47 4.61 13.97 16.54
C PHE A 47 5.17 12.89 15.58
N PRO A 48 4.31 12.31 14.72
CA PRO A 48 4.74 11.32 13.74
C PRO A 48 5.31 11.97 12.47
N ALA A 49 6.07 11.18 11.71
CA ALA A 49 6.54 11.52 10.37
C ALA A 49 6.37 10.33 9.42
N ALA A 50 5.93 10.61 8.19
CA ALA A 50 5.91 9.63 7.11
C ALA A 50 7.34 9.29 6.67
N ILE A 51 7.59 8.04 6.34
CA ILE A 51 8.87 7.58 5.79
C ILE A 51 8.72 7.16 4.32
N SER A 52 9.83 7.01 3.61
CA SER A 52 9.84 6.59 2.20
C SER A 52 9.48 5.11 2.00
N LEU A 53 9.53 4.30 3.06
CA LEU A 53 9.04 2.92 3.05
C LEU A 53 7.52 2.93 3.20
N GLY A 54 6.82 2.12 2.41
CA GLY A 54 5.37 2.04 2.45
C GLY A 54 4.80 0.94 1.57
N THR A 55 3.50 0.98 1.39
CA THR A 55 2.74 -0.01 0.61
C THR A 55 2.33 0.60 -0.72
N TYR A 56 2.59 -0.12 -1.80
CA TYR A 56 2.11 0.21 -3.13
C TYR A 56 0.89 -0.66 -3.46
N GLY A 57 -0.10 -0.09 -4.14
CA GLY A 57 -1.30 -0.82 -4.54
C GLY A 57 -1.74 -0.43 -5.95
N ALA A 58 -2.19 -1.41 -6.71
CA ALA A 58 -2.88 -1.21 -7.98
C ALA A 58 -4.34 -1.63 -7.82
N ALA A 59 -5.27 -0.85 -8.36
CA ALA A 59 -6.69 -1.11 -8.23
C ALA A 59 -7.45 -0.77 -9.51
N ARG A 60 -8.57 -1.47 -9.69
CA ARG A 60 -9.53 -1.29 -10.78
C ARG A 60 -10.95 -1.35 -10.22
N LYS A 61 -11.84 -0.51 -10.73
CA LYS A 61 -13.27 -0.59 -10.43
C LYS A 61 -13.91 -1.77 -11.16
N ARG A 62 -14.80 -2.48 -10.46
CA ARG A 62 -15.65 -3.53 -11.02
C ARG A 62 -17.09 -3.05 -11.07
N ASP A 63 -17.85 -3.65 -11.98
CA ASP A 63 -19.28 -3.35 -12.15
C ASP A 63 -20.17 -4.23 -11.25
N ASP A 64 -19.59 -5.18 -10.54
CA ASP A 64 -20.24 -6.03 -9.54
C ASP A 64 -19.84 -5.66 -8.11
N GLN A 65 -20.41 -6.35 -7.12
CA GLN A 65 -20.09 -6.16 -5.70
C GLN A 65 -18.98 -7.10 -5.20
N VAL A 66 -18.23 -7.73 -6.11
CA VAL A 66 -17.18 -8.68 -5.73
C VAL A 66 -15.87 -7.93 -5.51
N LEU A 67 -15.26 -8.12 -4.34
CA LEU A 67 -13.92 -7.62 -4.04
C LEU A 67 -12.90 -8.76 -4.16
N ARG A 68 -11.77 -8.47 -4.80
CA ARG A 68 -10.64 -9.40 -4.92
C ARG A 68 -9.38 -8.70 -4.47
N PHE A 69 -8.60 -9.38 -3.63
CA PHE A 69 -7.37 -8.85 -3.07
C PHE A 69 -6.24 -9.85 -3.31
N TYR A 70 -5.05 -9.32 -3.50
CA TYR A 70 -3.82 -10.09 -3.62
C TYR A 70 -2.70 -9.28 -2.97
N SER A 71 -1.77 -9.98 -2.32
CA SER A 71 -0.60 -9.36 -1.70
C SER A 71 0.65 -10.07 -2.21
N ALA A 72 1.49 -9.35 -2.94
CA ALA A 72 2.77 -9.86 -3.42
C ALA A 72 3.76 -10.19 -2.29
N ASN A 73 3.46 -9.79 -1.05
CA ASN A 73 4.28 -10.10 0.13
C ASN A 73 4.08 -11.53 0.66
N PHE A 74 3.08 -12.27 0.17
CA PHE A 74 2.81 -13.64 0.57
C PHE A 74 2.80 -14.51 -0.68
N GLU A 75 3.88 -15.26 -0.89
CA GLU A 75 3.93 -16.33 -1.88
C GLU A 75 3.22 -17.57 -1.28
N ASP A 76 2.47 -18.30 -2.10
CA ASP A 76 1.87 -19.60 -1.74
C ASP A 76 2.93 -20.69 -1.52
#